data_AF-A0A9D0XUK0-F1
#
_entry.id   AF-A0A9D0XUK0-F1
#
_cell.length_a   1.000
_cell.length_b   1.000
_cell.length_c   1.000
_cell.angle_alpha   90.00
_cell.angle_beta   90.00
_cell.angle_gamma   90.00
#
_symmetry.space_group_name_H-M   'P 1'
#
loop_
_entity.id
_entity.type
_entity.pdbx_description
1 polymer ?
#
loop_
_entity_poly.entity_id
_entity_poly.type
_entity_poly.pdbx_seq_one_letter_code
_entity_poly.pdbx_strand_id
1 'polypeptide(L)'
;MSQPEHGGQVYAFARKQSVSMPDAFHQVLDFSASINPIQPNIDWQSIQKTTQFAVRHYPDTHQVALKNALSNRFKLPSNHITLTNGISSAIVQLFSQIKPDTTLLFSPIYSEYERAADIYSNHTVKV
;
A
#
# COMPACT_ATOMS: atom_id res chain seq x y z
N MET A 1 -2.32 20.30 -4.80
CA MET A 1 -3.33 19.21 -4.75
C MET A 1 -3.43 18.74 -3.32
N SER A 2 -4.65 18.64 -2.76
CA SER A 2 -4.87 18.04 -1.43
C SER A 2 -4.50 16.56 -1.46
N GLN A 3 -4.02 16.01 -0.34
CA GLN A 3 -3.88 14.57 -0.22
C GLN A 3 -5.27 13.93 -0.24
N PRO A 4 -5.46 12.81 -0.98
CA PRO A 4 -6.70 12.05 -0.89
C PRO A 4 -6.91 11.55 0.54
N GLU A 5 -8.13 11.74 1.04
CA GLU A 5 -8.54 11.20 2.33
C GLU A 5 -8.83 9.70 2.19
N HIS A 6 -8.13 8.91 3.00
CA HIS A 6 -8.34 7.46 3.11
C HIS A 6 -8.91 7.14 4.49
N GLY A 7 -9.65 6.03 4.59
CA GLY A 7 -10.04 5.45 5.87
C GLY A 7 -8.85 4.87 6.64
N GLY A 8 -9.10 4.26 7.80
CA GLY A 8 -8.05 3.69 8.66
C GLY A 8 -7.33 4.72 9.55
N GLN A 9 -7.91 5.91 9.73
CA GLN A 9 -7.27 7.05 10.39
C GLN A 9 -7.34 6.99 11.92
N VAL A 10 -7.03 5.83 12.52
CA VAL A 10 -7.15 5.57 13.97
C VAL A 10 -6.38 6.59 14.83
N TYR A 11 -5.23 7.08 14.37
CA TYR A 11 -4.46 8.10 15.08
C TYR A 11 -5.16 9.47 15.09
N ALA A 12 -5.78 9.87 13.98
CA ALA A 12 -6.52 11.12 13.89
C ALA A 12 -7.80 11.03 14.74
N PHE A 13 -8.46 9.88 14.71
CA PHE A 13 -9.56 9.56 15.60
C PHE A 13 -9.14 9.67 17.07
N ALA A 14 -8.03 9.04 17.47
CA ALA A 14 -7.55 9.06 18.85
C ALA A 14 -7.29 10.47 19.37
N ARG A 15 -6.63 11.31 18.56
CA ARG A 15 -6.41 12.74 18.89
C ARG A 15 -7.72 13.50 19.05
N LYS A 16 -8.69 13.29 18.15
CA LYS A 16 -10.00 13.97 18.19
C LYS A 16 -10.82 13.57 19.41
N GLN A 17 -10.73 12.30 19.81
CA GLN A 17 -11.46 11.76 20.96
C GLN A 17 -10.69 11.87 22.28
N SER A 18 -9.45 12.40 22.26
CA SER A 18 -8.57 12.47 23.44
C SER A 18 -8.36 11.12 24.15
N VAL A 19 -8.31 10.03 23.37
CA VAL A 19 -8.02 8.68 23.89
C VAL A 19 -6.55 8.33 23.69
N SER A 20 -6.00 7.50 24.58
CA SER A 20 -4.62 7.02 24.45
C SER A 20 -4.49 6.11 23.22
N MET A 21 -3.29 6.01 22.64
CA MET A 21 -3.06 5.10 21.52
C MET A 21 -3.29 3.62 21.88
N PRO A 22 -2.83 3.12 23.05
CA PRO A 22 -3.19 1.78 23.50
C PRO A 22 -4.71 1.55 23.52
N ASP A 23 -5.48 2.46 24.12
CA ASP A 23 -6.94 2.33 24.16
C ASP A 23 -7.55 2.37 22.75
N ALA A 24 -7.06 3.27 21.90
CA ALA A 24 -7.51 3.36 20.52
C ALA A 24 -7.28 2.04 19.77
N PHE A 25 -6.10 1.44 19.88
CA PHE A 25 -5.79 0.17 19.20
C PHE A 25 -6.57 -1.03 19.74
N HIS A 26 -6.93 -1.03 21.02
CA HIS A 26 -7.63 -2.15 21.64
C HIS A 26 -9.15 -2.05 21.56
N GLN A 27 -9.70 -0.83 21.58
CA GLN A 27 -11.14 -0.61 21.79
C GLN A 27 -11.85 -0.05 20.55
N VAL A 28 -11.13 0.56 19.60
CA VAL A 28 -11.75 1.10 18.38
C VAL A 28 -12.03 -0.03 17.41
N LEU A 29 -13.30 -0.20 17.09
CA LEU A 29 -13.75 -1.03 15.98
C LEU A 29 -13.73 -0.19 14.70
N ASP A 30 -12.65 -0.28 13.95
CA ASP A 30 -12.45 0.51 12.73
C ASP A 30 -13.07 -0.18 11.50
N PHE A 31 -14.25 0.29 11.09
CA PHE A 31 -14.93 -0.15 9.87
C PHE A 31 -14.59 0.71 8.64
N SER A 32 -13.66 1.67 8.77
CA SER A 32 -13.27 2.56 7.68
C SER A 32 -12.13 2.01 6.81
N ALA A 33 -11.48 0.92 7.24
CA ALA A 33 -10.43 0.23 6.49
C ALA A 33 -10.76 -1.26 6.29
N SER A 34 -10.58 -1.75 5.07
CA SER A 34 -10.83 -3.14 4.70
C SER A 34 -9.63 -4.05 5.05
N ILE A 35 -9.31 -4.17 6.34
CA ILE A 35 -8.25 -5.04 6.85
C ILE A 35 -8.87 -6.39 7.23
N ASN A 36 -8.19 -7.50 6.91
CA ASN A 36 -8.66 -8.83 7.29
C ASN A 36 -8.69 -8.97 8.83
N PRO A 37 -9.84 -9.26 9.45
CA PRO A 37 -9.91 -9.47 10.91
C PRO A 37 -9.15 -10.73 11.35
N ILE A 38 -8.99 -11.72 10.46
CA ILE A 38 -8.17 -12.90 10.70
C ILE A 38 -6.73 -12.56 10.34
N GLN A 39 -5.93 -12.30 11.38
CA GLN A 39 -4.51 -12.02 11.21
C GLN A 39 -3.73 -13.30 10.90
N PRO A 40 -2.73 -13.24 10.01
CA PRO A 40 -1.84 -14.37 9.79
C PRO A 40 -1.08 -14.71 11.07
N ASN A 41 -0.76 -15.99 11.27
CA ASN A 41 0.14 -16.39 12.34
C ASN A 41 1.55 -15.90 12.01
N ILE A 42 2.01 -14.85 12.71
CA ILE A 42 3.30 -14.22 12.51
C ILE A 42 4.21 -14.54 13.69
N ASP A 43 5.39 -15.09 13.41
CA ASP A 43 6.46 -15.23 14.39
C ASP A 43 7.18 -13.89 14.59
N TRP A 44 6.59 -13.04 15.43
CA TRP A 44 7.13 -11.73 15.76
C TRP A 44 8.50 -11.78 16.42
N GLN A 45 8.82 -12.86 17.15
CA GLN A 45 10.11 -13.01 17.81
C GLN A 45 11.23 -13.21 16.78
N SER A 46 10.99 -14.06 15.78
CA SER A 46 11.94 -14.28 14.67
C SER A 46 12.12 -13.01 13.83
N ILE A 47 11.03 -12.30 13.53
CA ILE A 47 11.08 -11.02 12.82
C ILE A 47 11.94 -10.03 13.60
N GLN A 48 11.64 -9.80 14.88
CA GLN A 48 12.35 -8.83 15.71
C GLN A 48 13.85 -9.13 15.80
N LYS A 49 14.21 -10.42 15.97
CA LYS A 49 15.62 -10.86 16.02
C LYS A 49 16.39 -10.55 14.74
N THR A 50 15.73 -10.62 13.59
CA THR A 50 16.34 -10.32 12.29
C THR A 50 16.36 -8.82 12.02
N THR A 51 15.24 -8.13 12.26
CA THR A 51 15.07 -6.71 11.91
C THR A 51 15.95 -5.79 12.73
N GLN A 52 16.27 -6.12 13.99
CA GLN A 52 17.17 -5.32 14.84
C GLN A 52 18.57 -5.10 14.23
N PHE A 53 19.03 -6.04 13.39
CA PHE A 53 20.29 -5.92 12.67
C PHE A 53 20.07 -5.37 11.27
N ALA A 54 19.05 -5.86 10.55
CA ALA A 54 18.78 -5.48 9.17
C ALA A 54 18.50 -3.98 8.99
N VAL A 55 17.83 -3.32 9.96
CA VAL A 55 17.48 -1.90 9.89
C VAL A 55 18.70 -0.95 9.79
N ARG A 56 19.89 -1.45 10.15
CA ARG A 56 21.15 -0.69 10.03
C ARG A 56 21.69 -0.64 8.60
N HIS A 57 21.06 -1.40 7.69
CA HIS A 57 21.45 -1.53 6.30
C HIS A 57 20.28 -1.12 5.40
N TYR A 58 20.58 -0.65 4.20
CA TYR A 58 19.55 -0.52 3.18
C TYR A 58 19.00 -1.91 2.81
N PRO A 59 17.70 -2.04 2.48
CA PRO A 59 17.15 -3.28 1.99
C PRO A 59 17.82 -3.68 0.66
N ASP A 60 17.78 -4.98 0.34
CA ASP A 60 18.20 -5.48 -0.97
C ASP A 60 17.46 -4.74 -2.09
N THR A 61 18.19 -3.97 -2.88
CA THR A 61 17.65 -3.16 -3.98
C THR A 61 17.07 -4.01 -5.10
N HIS A 62 17.49 -5.27 -5.21
CA HIS A 62 16.96 -6.22 -6.19
C HIS A 62 15.79 -7.04 -5.63
N GLN A 63 15.59 -7.02 -4.31
CA GLN A 63 14.49 -7.66 -3.59
C GLN A 63 14.35 -9.17 -3.93
N VAL A 64 15.49 -9.84 -4.12
CA VAL A 64 15.58 -11.17 -4.75
C VAL A 64 14.78 -12.20 -3.98
N ALA A 65 14.93 -12.23 -2.66
CA ALA A 65 14.27 -13.22 -1.80
C ALA A 65 12.73 -13.16 -1.91
N LEU A 66 12.15 -11.95 -1.84
CA LEU A 66 10.70 -11.76 -1.92
C LEU A 66 10.17 -12.04 -3.32
N LYS A 67 10.86 -11.60 -4.37
CA LYS A 67 10.47 -11.92 -5.76
C LYS A 67 10.49 -13.41 -6.04
N ASN A 68 11.51 -14.14 -5.58
CA ASN A 68 11.59 -15.59 -5.74
C ASN A 68 10.47 -16.31 -4.98
N ALA A 69 10.15 -15.89 -3.75
CA ALA A 69 9.03 -16.44 -2.99
C ALA A 69 7.69 -16.25 -3.72
N LEU A 70 7.44 -15.05 -4.25
CA LEU A 70 6.22 -14.75 -5.00
C LEU A 70 6.16 -15.50 -6.34
N SER A 71 7.27 -15.55 -7.08
CA SER A 71 7.41 -16.32 -8.31
C SER A 71 7.07 -17.79 -8.10
N ASN A 72 7.60 -18.40 -7.04
CA ASN A 72 7.33 -19.79 -6.69
C ASN A 72 5.89 -20.03 -6.24
N ARG A 73 5.30 -19.08 -5.51
CA ARG A 73 3.93 -19.15 -4.99
C ARG A 73 2.90 -19.04 -6.11
N PHE A 74 3.06 -18.07 -7.00
CA PHE A 74 2.11 -17.76 -8.07
C PHE A 74 2.45 -18.43 -9.41
N LYS A 75 3.58 -19.15 -9.49
CA LYS A 75 4.06 -19.81 -10.72
C LYS A 75 4.23 -18.83 -11.88
N LEU A 76 4.82 -17.66 -11.58
CA LEU A 76 5.09 -16.60 -12.55
C LEU A 76 6.59 -16.34 -12.67
N PRO A 77 7.13 -16.03 -13.86
CA PRO A 77 8.50 -15.57 -14.00
C PRO A 77 8.81 -14.37 -13.10
N SER A 78 9.99 -14.34 -12.46
CA SER A 78 10.36 -13.25 -11.54
C SER A 78 10.45 -11.88 -12.22
N ASN A 79 10.76 -11.85 -13.52
CA ASN A 79 10.77 -10.63 -14.34
C ASN A 79 9.35 -10.09 -14.66
N HIS A 80 8.29 -10.84 -14.35
CA HIS A 80 6.91 -10.34 -14.40
C HIS A 80 6.47 -9.70 -13.07
N ILE A 81 7.35 -9.66 -12.05
CA ILE A 81 7.04 -9.18 -10.71
C ILE A 81 7.83 -7.91 -10.41
N THR A 82 7.08 -6.84 -10.17
CA THR A 82 7.60 -5.59 -9.60
C THR A 82 7.02 -5.42 -8.20
N LEU A 83 7.89 -5.12 -7.23
CA LEU A 83 7.45 -4.85 -5.86
C LEU A 83 7.46 -3.34 -5.63
N THR A 84 6.45 -2.89 -4.91
CA THR A 84 6.22 -1.48 -4.64
C THR A 84 5.88 -1.31 -3.17
N ASN A 85 6.01 -0.09 -2.65
CA ASN A 85 5.65 0.22 -1.27
C ASN A 85 4.12 0.37 -1.13
N GLY A 86 3.40 -0.73 -1.33
CA GLY A 86 1.93 -0.77 -1.35
C GLY A 86 1.30 -0.38 -2.70
N ILE A 87 -0.01 -0.59 -2.80
CA ILE A 87 -0.76 -0.48 -4.07
C ILE A 87 -0.77 0.94 -4.64
N SER A 88 -0.88 1.98 -3.80
CA SER A 88 -0.89 3.37 -4.26
C SER A 88 0.39 3.72 -5.02
N SER A 89 1.56 3.27 -4.53
CA SER A 89 2.82 3.43 -5.26
C SER A 89 2.88 2.63 -6.55
N ALA A 90 2.25 1.45 -6.60
CA ALA A 90 2.14 0.67 -7.84
C ALA A 90 1.32 1.39 -8.92
N ILE A 91 0.19 1.98 -8.54
CA ILE A 91 -0.67 2.75 -9.45
C ILE A 91 0.12 3.94 -10.03
N VAL A 92 0.75 4.74 -9.17
CA VAL A 92 1.57 5.89 -9.61
C VAL A 92 2.71 5.44 -10.52
N GLN A 93 3.43 4.37 -10.14
CA GLN A 93 4.53 3.84 -10.95
C GLN A 93 4.04 3.34 -12.30
N LEU A 94 2.93 2.61 -12.35
CA LEU A 94 2.31 2.11 -13.59
C LEU A 94 2.02 3.26 -14.56
N PHE A 95 1.33 4.30 -14.08
CA PHE A 95 1.02 5.49 -14.88
C PHE A 95 2.27 6.24 -15.34
N SER A 96 3.29 6.37 -14.48
CA SER A 96 4.55 7.03 -14.84
C SER A 96 5.34 6.31 -15.94
N GLN A 97 5.17 5.00 -16.06
CA GLN A 97 5.83 4.16 -17.06
C GLN A 97 5.04 4.11 -18.37
N ILE A 98 3.72 3.95 -18.29
CA ILE A 98 2.85 3.88 -19.47
C ILE A 98 2.71 5.26 -20.12
N LYS A 99 2.57 6.33 -19.31
CA LYS A 99 2.26 7.70 -19.75
C LYS A 99 1.11 7.73 -20.76
N PRO A 100 -0.09 7.25 -20.34
CA PRO A 100 -1.20 7.06 -21.26
C PRO A 100 -1.65 8.38 -21.88
N ASP A 101 -2.00 8.37 -23.16
CA ASP A 101 -2.56 9.57 -23.80
C ASP A 101 -3.97 9.86 -23.25
N THR A 102 -4.83 8.82 -23.21
CA THR A 102 -6.18 8.91 -22.64
C THR A 102 -6.39 7.84 -21.57
N THR A 103 -6.90 8.24 -20.40
CA THR A 103 -7.29 7.36 -19.30
C THR A 103 -8.79 7.44 -19.04
N LEU A 104 -9.46 6.27 -19.01
CA LEU A 104 -10.87 6.15 -18.64
C LEU A 104 -11.00 5.65 -17.19
N LEU A 105 -11.72 6.37 -16.34
CA LEU A 105 -11.93 6.03 -14.93
C LEU A 105 -13.43 5.84 -14.64
N PHE A 106 -13.82 4.61 -14.30
CA PHE A 106 -15.19 4.28 -13.91
C PHE A 106 -15.42 4.64 -12.44
N SER A 107 -16.19 5.70 -12.20
CA SER A 107 -16.43 6.24 -10.87
C SER A 107 -17.67 5.61 -10.21
N PRO A 108 -17.67 5.40 -8.89
CA PRO A 108 -16.59 5.70 -7.94
C PRO A 108 -15.42 4.70 -8.03
N ILE A 109 -14.20 5.22 -8.01
CA ILE A 109 -12.95 4.44 -8.00
C ILE A 109 -12.03 4.92 -6.89
N TYR A 110 -11.06 4.09 -6.50
CA TYR A 110 -10.02 4.49 -5.56
C TYR A 110 -9.28 5.74 -6.07
N SER A 111 -9.21 6.77 -5.23
CA SER A 111 -8.75 8.12 -5.62
C SER A 111 -7.32 8.20 -6.13
N GLU A 112 -6.47 7.20 -5.82
CA GLU A 112 -5.09 7.16 -6.33
C GLU A 112 -5.03 6.94 -7.84
N TYR A 113 -6.05 6.32 -8.45
CA TYR A 113 -6.13 6.23 -9.92
C TYR A 113 -6.39 7.60 -10.55
N GLU A 114 -7.29 8.39 -9.97
CA GLU A 114 -7.54 9.77 -10.42
C GLU A 114 -6.29 10.62 -10.28
N ARG A 115 -5.65 10.56 -9.10
CA ARG A 115 -4.41 11.29 -8.84
C ARG A 115 -3.30 10.93 -9.82
N ALA A 116 -3.11 9.64 -10.11
CA ALA A 116 -2.10 9.19 -11.06
C ALA A 116 -2.44 9.63 -12.50
N ALA A 117 -3.71 9.57 -12.87
CA ALA A 117 -4.18 10.02 -14.17
C ALA A 117 -3.95 11.52 -14.38
N ASP A 118 -4.26 12.35 -13.38
CA ASP A 118 -4.05 13.80 -13.42
C ASP A 118 -2.58 14.21 -13.60
N ILE A 119 -1.64 13.38 -13.14
CA ILE A 119 -0.20 13.66 -13.23
C ILE A 119 0.37 13.18 -14.57
N TYR A 120 -0.08 12.03 -15.07
CA TYR A 120 0.61 11.30 -16.15
C TYR A 120 -0.21 11.09 -17.42
N SER A 121 -1.51 11.41 -17.43
CA SER A 121 -2.35 11.31 -18.63
C SER A 121 -2.50 12.66 -19.30
N ASN A 122 -2.58 12.69 -20.64
CA ASN A 122 -2.90 13.93 -21.36
C ASN A 122 -4.40 14.25 -21.26
N HIS A 123 -5.24 13.21 -21.31
CA HIS A 123 -6.69 13.33 -21.19
C HIS A 123 -7.25 12.29 -20.22
N THR A 124 -8.11 12.71 -19.30
CA THR A 124 -8.78 11.83 -18.35
C THR A 124 -10.30 11.97 -18.52
N VAL A 125 -10.97 10.86 -18.77
CA VAL A 125 -12.43 10.77 -18.87
C VAL A 125 -12.95 9.99 -17.67
N LYS A 126 -13.86 10.60 -16.92
CA LYS A 126 -14.56 9.92 -15.81
C LYS A 126 -15.95 9.50 -16.30
N VAL A 127 -16.28 8.23 -16.14
CA VAL A 127 -17.57 7.60 -16.50
C VAL A 127 -18.31 7.21 -15.24
#